data_AF-B4R4H5-F1
#
_entry.id   AF-B4R4H5-F1
#
_cell.length_a   1.000
_cell.length_b   1.000
_cell.length_c   1.000
_cell.angle_alpha   90.00
_cell.angle_beta   90.00
_cell.angle_gamma   90.00
#
_symmetry.space_group_name_H-M   'P 1'
#
loop_
_entity.id
_entity.type
_entity.pdbx_description
1 polymer ?
#
loop_
_entity_poly.entity_id
_entity_poly.type
_entity_poly.pdbx_seq_one_letter_code
_entity_poly.pdbx_strand_id
1 'polypeptide(L)'
;MTKKYEFDWIIPVPPELTTGCVFDRWFENEKETKENDFERDALFKVDEYGFFLYWKSEGRDGDVIELCQVSDIRAGGTPKSWQKNLRLITHNNRATNVCPRVNLMKQ
;
A
#
# COMPACT_ATOMS: atom_id res chain seq x y z
N MET A 1 17.47 -9.85 36.36
CA MET A 1 16.91 -8.63 35.76
C MET A 1 16.59 -8.92 34.30
N THR A 2 15.31 -8.99 33.94
CA THR A 2 14.89 -9.20 32.55
C THR A 2 15.05 -7.87 31.81
N LYS A 3 15.78 -7.86 30.69
CA LYS A 3 15.86 -6.67 29.83
C LYS A 3 14.44 -6.27 29.44
N LYS A 4 14.11 -4.99 29.62
CA LYS A 4 12.86 -4.40 29.12
C LYS A 4 12.84 -4.60 27.61
N TYR A 5 11.82 -5.27 27.10
CA TYR A 5 11.59 -5.38 25.67
C TYR A 5 11.01 -4.05 25.17
N GLU A 6 11.73 -3.38 24.28
CA GLU A 6 11.21 -2.21 23.59
C GLU A 6 10.49 -2.69 22.34
N PHE A 7 9.16 -2.60 22.37
CA PHE A 7 8.34 -2.96 21.23
C PHE A 7 8.35 -1.80 20.23
N ASP A 8 9.14 -1.95 19.18
CA ASP A 8 9.06 -1.10 18.00
C ASP A 8 7.97 -1.65 17.08
N TRP A 9 6.89 -0.86 16.96
CA TRP A 9 5.75 -1.20 16.11
C TRP A 9 5.89 -0.60 14.71
N ILE A 10 6.90 0.24 14.49
CA ILE A 10 7.11 0.92 13.22
C ILE A 10 7.82 -0.04 12.28
N ILE A 11 7.20 -0.27 11.13
CA ILE A 11 7.77 -1.09 10.08
C ILE A 11 8.36 -0.13 9.05
N PRO A 12 9.69 -0.10 8.87
CA PRO A 12 10.31 0.84 7.96
C PRO A 12 9.83 0.56 6.54
N VAL A 13 9.37 1.62 5.86
CA VAL A 13 8.89 1.53 4.49
C VAL A 13 10.10 1.32 3.56
N PRO A 14 10.11 0.26 2.72
CA PRO A 14 11.20 0.02 1.79
C PRO A 14 11.47 1.21 0.86
N PRO A 15 12.74 1.59 0.59
CA PRO A 15 13.08 2.75 -0.23
C PRO A 15 12.49 2.72 -1.64
N GLU A 16 12.26 1.54 -2.19
CA GLU A 16 11.56 1.42 -3.46
C GLU A 16 10.19 2.08 -3.36
N LEU A 17 9.42 1.76 -2.31
CA LEU A 17 8.07 2.28 -2.11
C LEU A 17 8.00 3.81 -1.97
N THR A 18 8.99 4.41 -1.30
CA THR A 18 9.06 5.88 -1.11
C THR A 18 9.63 6.60 -2.34
N THR A 19 10.58 5.97 -3.05
CA THR A 19 11.13 6.50 -4.32
C THR A 19 10.07 6.54 -5.40
N GLY A 20 9.21 5.53 -5.43
CA GLY A 20 8.10 5.45 -6.36
C GLY A 20 8.38 4.54 -7.55
N CYS A 21 7.31 4.11 -8.21
CA CYS A 21 7.38 3.41 -9.49
C CYS A 21 6.22 3.86 -10.38
N VAL A 22 6.46 3.92 -11.69
CA VAL A 22 5.47 4.35 -12.66
C VAL A 22 4.65 3.14 -13.13
N PHE A 23 3.34 3.26 -13.08
CA PHE A 23 2.40 2.24 -13.54
C PHE A 23 1.25 2.88 -14.33
N ASP A 24 0.74 2.13 -15.30
CA ASP A 24 -0.57 2.42 -15.87
C ASP A 24 -1.66 1.88 -14.95
N ARG A 25 -2.75 2.62 -14.80
CA ARG A 25 -3.93 2.25 -14.02
C ARG A 25 -5.14 2.17 -14.94
N TRP A 26 -5.96 1.15 -14.74
CA TRP A 26 -7.20 0.94 -15.47
C TRP A 26 -8.19 0.15 -14.61
N PHE A 27 -9.47 0.23 -14.98
CA PHE A 27 -10.53 -0.59 -14.40
C PHE A 27 -10.95 -1.67 -15.40
N GLU A 28 -11.28 -2.87 -14.94
CA GLU A 28 -11.70 -3.97 -15.81
C GLU A 28 -13.19 -3.89 -16.20
N ASN A 29 -14.02 -3.24 -15.37
CA ASN A 29 -15.47 -3.23 -15.55
C ASN A 29 -15.96 -2.04 -16.38
N GLU A 30 -16.54 -2.32 -17.55
CA GLU A 30 -17.16 -1.33 -18.45
C GLU A 30 -18.24 -0.46 -17.76
N LYS A 31 -18.89 -0.96 -16.70
CA LYS A 31 -19.91 -0.22 -15.93
C LYS A 31 -19.33 0.85 -15.00
N GLU A 32 -18.08 0.68 -14.59
CA GLU A 32 -17.35 1.65 -13.76
C GLU A 32 -16.44 2.53 -14.63
N THR A 33 -16.14 2.09 -15.86
CA THR A 33 -15.29 2.76 -16.84
C THR A 33 -15.93 4.05 -17.33
N LYS A 34 -15.54 5.20 -16.76
CA LYS A 34 -15.77 6.50 -17.41
C LYS A 34 -14.77 6.67 -18.56
N GLU A 35 -15.06 7.54 -19.53
CA GLU A 35 -14.20 7.82 -20.71
C GLU A 35 -12.74 8.20 -20.38
N ASN A 36 -12.38 8.43 -19.11
CA ASN A 36 -11.04 8.81 -18.64
C ASN A 36 -10.36 7.79 -17.70
N ASP A 37 -10.87 6.56 -17.61
CA ASP A 37 -10.45 5.59 -16.59
C ASP A 37 -9.14 4.85 -16.88
N PHE A 38 -8.59 5.03 -18.09
CA PHE A 38 -7.21 4.68 -18.36
C PHE A 38 -6.28 5.83 -17.98
N GLU A 39 -5.48 5.63 -16.95
CA GLU A 39 -4.50 6.59 -16.46
C GLU A 39 -3.10 6.07 -16.77
N ARG A 40 -2.42 6.77 -17.67
CA ARG A 40 -1.06 6.41 -18.12
C ARG A 40 0.01 7.02 -17.23
N ASP A 41 1.12 6.31 -17.12
CA ASP A 41 2.37 6.82 -16.54
C ASP A 41 2.18 7.47 -15.15
N ALA A 42 1.28 6.92 -14.32
CA ALA A 42 1.06 7.43 -12.97
C ALA A 42 2.20 7.01 -12.04
N LEU A 43 2.76 7.97 -11.31
CA LEU A 43 3.80 7.70 -10.32
C LEU A 43 3.18 7.27 -8.99
N PHE A 44 3.32 6.00 -8.63
CA PHE A 44 2.85 5.44 -7.36
C PHE A 44 3.93 5.53 -6.30
N LYS A 45 3.53 5.93 -5.08
CA LYS A 45 4.41 6.06 -3.92
C LYS A 45 3.69 5.71 -2.63
N VAL A 46 4.46 5.29 -1.64
CA VAL A 46 4.00 5.14 -0.26
C VAL A 46 4.62 6.26 0.58
N ASP A 47 3.87 6.77 1.55
CA ASP A 47 4.39 7.73 2.51
C ASP A 47 5.44 7.09 3.44
N GLU A 48 6.19 7.92 4.16
CA GLU A 48 7.28 7.46 5.03
C GLU A 48 6.82 6.57 6.19
N TYR A 49 5.54 6.61 6.57
CA TYR A 49 4.96 5.83 7.66
C TYR A 49 4.16 4.61 7.18
N GLY A 50 3.95 4.43 5.88
CA GLY A 50 3.24 3.27 5.34
C GLY A 50 1.74 3.28 5.57
N PHE A 51 1.11 4.46 5.62
CA PHE A 51 -0.33 4.62 5.80
C PHE A 51 -1.09 4.77 4.48
N PHE A 52 -0.46 5.40 3.50
CA PHE A 52 -1.09 5.84 2.26
C PHE A 52 -0.28 5.37 1.06
N LEU A 53 -0.94 4.70 0.12
CA LEU A 53 -0.45 4.56 -1.25
C LEU A 53 -1.12 5.66 -2.08
N TYR A 54 -0.33 6.54 -2.65
CA TYR A 54 -0.81 7.66 -3.47
C TYR A 54 -0.16 7.64 -4.84
N TRP A 55 -0.86 8.21 -5.82
CA TRP A 55 -0.34 8.34 -7.17
C TRP A 55 -0.82 9.60 -7.85
N LYS A 56 -0.07 10.00 -8.88
CA LYS A 56 -0.41 11.15 -9.71
C LYS A 56 0.17 10.96 -11.11
N SER A 57 -0.66 11.20 -12.12
CA SER A 57 -0.24 11.39 -13.52
C SER A 57 -0.19 12.87 -13.88
N GLU A 58 0.46 13.18 -15.00
CA GLU A 58 0.55 14.55 -15.49
C GLU A 58 -0.84 15.10 -15.86
N GLY A 59 -1.16 16.31 -15.37
CA GLY A 59 -2.43 16.97 -15.64
C GLY A 59 -3.65 16.41 -14.89
N ARG A 60 -3.48 15.44 -13.99
CA ARG A 60 -4.54 14.94 -13.09
C ARG A 60 -4.28 15.32 -11.64
N ASP A 61 -5.35 15.37 -10.86
CA ASP A 61 -5.25 15.43 -9.41
C ASP A 61 -4.74 14.08 -8.88
N GLY A 62 -4.00 14.14 -7.78
CA GLY A 62 -3.47 12.93 -7.15
C GLY A 62 -4.57 12.20 -6.39
N ASP A 63 -4.53 10.88 -6.46
CA ASP A 63 -5.41 9.99 -5.71
C ASP A 63 -4.63 9.28 -4.60
N VAL A 64 -5.35 8.75 -3.62
CA VAL A 64 -4.79 8.03 -2.46
C VAL A 64 -5.69 6.88 -2.02
N ILE A 65 -5.08 5.80 -1.55
CA ILE A 65 -5.75 4.75 -0.78
C ILE A 65 -5.09 4.59 0.58
N GLU A 66 -5.92 4.32 1.59
CA GLU A 66 -5.47 3.93 2.91
C GLU A 66 -5.04 2.46 2.90
N LEU A 67 -3.77 2.20 3.23
CA LEU A 67 -3.22 0.84 3.24
C LEU A 67 -3.89 -0.07 4.29
N CYS A 68 -4.50 0.51 5.33
CA CYS A 68 -5.27 -0.25 6.32
C CYS A 68 -6.59 -0.82 5.76
N GLN A 69 -7.09 -0.30 4.64
CA GLN A 69 -8.31 -0.79 3.96
C GLN A 69 -7.98 -1.84 2.89
N VAL A 70 -6.70 -2.01 2.54
CA VAL A 70 -6.27 -2.94 1.50
C VAL A 70 -6.36 -4.37 2.01
N SER A 71 -7.27 -5.17 1.44
CA SER A 71 -7.54 -6.55 1.86
C SER A 71 -6.74 -7.63 1.11
N ASP A 72 -6.18 -7.31 -0.06
CA ASP A 72 -5.27 -8.21 -0.77
C ASP A 72 -4.48 -7.42 -1.82
N ILE A 73 -3.29 -7.90 -2.18
CA ILE A 73 -2.46 -7.34 -3.26
C ILE A 73 -2.05 -8.47 -4.19
N ARG A 74 -2.68 -8.53 -5.37
CA ARG A 74 -2.52 -9.62 -6.35
C ARG A 74 -1.51 -9.28 -7.43
N ALA A 75 -0.85 -10.31 -7.98
CA ALA A 75 0.08 -10.16 -9.10
C ALA A 75 -0.66 -10.41 -10.41
N GLY A 76 -0.53 -9.49 -11.38
CA GLY A 76 -1.00 -9.68 -12.76
C GLY A 76 0.13 -9.69 -13.81
N GLY A 77 1.24 -8.97 -13.57
CA GLY A 77 2.34 -8.88 -14.56
C GLY A 77 3.47 -7.88 -14.24
N THR A 78 3.30 -6.96 -13.29
CA THR A 78 4.24 -5.87 -12.92
C THR A 78 5.07 -6.18 -11.65
N PRO A 79 6.16 -5.44 -11.34
CA PRO A 79 7.40 -5.97 -10.79
C PRO A 79 7.22 -6.64 -9.42
N LYS A 80 7.67 -7.89 -9.34
CA LYS A 80 7.62 -8.75 -8.14
C LYS A 80 8.18 -8.07 -6.88
N SER A 81 9.14 -7.16 -7.04
CA SER A 81 9.74 -6.39 -5.94
C SER A 81 8.74 -5.40 -5.30
N TRP A 82 8.02 -4.61 -6.09
CA TRP A 82 7.07 -3.62 -5.57
C TRP A 82 5.94 -4.27 -4.79
N GLN A 83 5.37 -5.33 -5.36
CA GLN A 83 4.31 -6.10 -4.72
C GLN A 83 4.80 -6.74 -3.42
N LYS A 84 5.99 -7.36 -3.44
CA LYS A 84 6.59 -7.97 -2.25
C LYS A 84 6.77 -6.92 -1.15
N ASN A 85 7.28 -5.74 -1.49
CA ASN A 85 7.50 -4.66 -0.55
C ASN A 85 6.18 -4.11 0.01
N LEU A 86 5.14 -3.93 -0.81
CA LEU A 86 3.82 -3.53 -0.32
C LEU A 86 3.25 -4.54 0.68
N ARG A 87 3.36 -5.84 0.39
CA ARG A 87 2.89 -6.89 1.32
C ARG A 87 3.61 -6.88 2.67
N LEU A 88 4.86 -6.42 2.73
CA LEU A 88 5.61 -6.28 3.98
C LEU A 88 5.01 -5.22 4.89
N ILE A 89 4.43 -4.15 4.34
CA ILE A 89 3.87 -3.06 5.14
C ILE A 89 2.36 -3.23 5.40
N THR A 90 1.63 -3.96 4.55
CA THR A 90 0.16 -4.09 4.66
C THR A 90 -0.36 -5.30 5.46
N HIS A 91 0.49 -6.14 6.07
CA HIS A 91 0.14 -7.26 6.96
C HIS A 91 -1.23 -7.92 6.70
N ASN A 92 -1.40 -8.47 5.51
CA ASN A 92 -2.69 -9.01 5.07
C ASN A 92 -2.94 -10.45 5.54
N ASN A 93 -2.75 -10.63 6.83
CA ASN A 93 -3.09 -11.86 7.52
C ASN A 93 -4.60 -11.70 7.75
N ARG A 94 -5.44 -12.62 7.26
CA ARG A 94 -6.92 -12.61 7.38
C ARG A 94 -7.49 -12.41 8.82
N ALA A 95 -6.63 -12.20 9.82
CA ALA A 95 -6.95 -11.88 11.21
C ALA A 95 -6.98 -10.37 11.55
N THR A 96 -6.60 -9.46 10.65
CA THR A 96 -6.34 -8.06 11.06
C THR A 96 -6.91 -6.98 10.14
N ASN A 97 -8.24 -6.84 10.08
CA ASN A 97 -8.90 -5.53 9.90
C ASN A 97 -8.95 -4.73 11.21
N VAL A 98 -8.03 -5.04 12.13
CA VAL A 98 -8.01 -4.51 13.48
C VAL A 98 -6.61 -3.99 13.73
N CYS A 99 -6.53 -2.71 14.11
CA CYS A 99 -5.30 -2.03 14.52
C CYS A 99 -4.37 -2.99 15.31
N PRO A 100 -3.09 -3.14 14.93
CA PRO A 100 -2.14 -4.02 15.60
C PRO A 100 -2.12 -3.86 17.12
N ARG A 101 -2.39 -2.63 17.61
CA ARG A 101 -2.57 -2.30 19.03
C ARG A 101 -3.59 -3.18 19.75
N VAL A 102 -4.73 -3.48 19.14
CA VAL A 102 -5.81 -4.24 19.79
C VAL A 102 -5.52 -5.74 19.83
N ASN A 103 -4.72 -6.26 18.90
CA ASN A 103 -4.29 -7.66 18.95
C ASN A 103 -3.10 -7.88 19.89
N LEU A 104 -2.21 -6.89 20.02
CA LEU A 104 -1.04 -6.97 20.89
C LEU A 104 -1.32 -6.61 22.35
N MET A 105 -2.45 -5.94 22.65
CA MET A 105 -2.90 -5.63 24.01
C MET A 105 -3.79 -6.72 24.64
N LYS A 106 -4.12 -7.79 23.91
CA LYS A 106 -4.79 -8.97 24.49
C LYS A 106 -3.73 -9.91 25.09
N GLN A 107 -3.20 -9.53 26.25
CA GLN A 107 -2.57 -10.46 27.18
C GLN A 107 -3.51 -10.68 28.36
#